data_AF-A0A7X5WMI3-F1
#
_entry.id   AF-A0A7X5WMI3-F1
#
_cell.length_a   1.000
_cell.length_b   1.000
_cell.length_c   1.000
_cell.angle_alpha   90.00
_cell.angle_beta   90.00
_cell.angle_gamma   90.00
#
_symmetry.space_group_name_H-M   'P 1'
#
loop_
_entity.id
_entity.type
_entity.pdbx_description
1 polymer ?
#
loop_
_entity_poly.entity_id
_entity_poly.type
_entity_poly.pdbx_seq_one_letter_code
_entity_poly.pdbx_strand_id
1 'polypeptide(L)' 'DEPGATTGRGIGFGITTLDGERQVGHGGAIYGFSTELAALPDQRLGVVVATTRDFSNGATSRIATGALRLMLAFRA' A
#
# COMPACT_ATOMS: atom_id res chain seq x y z
N ASP A 1 -13.22 -1.94 17.91
CA ASP A 1 -12.46 -3.09 17.39
C ASP A 1 -13.31 -4.33 17.46
N GLU A 2 -13.67 -4.88 16.30
CA GLU A 2 -14.36 -6.16 16.21
C GLU A 2 -13.29 -7.25 16.03
N PRO A 3 -13.32 -8.34 16.82
CA PRO A 3 -12.37 -9.44 16.66
C PRO A 3 -12.39 -9.98 15.22
N GLY A 4 -11.22 -9.99 14.56
CA GLY A 4 -11.08 -10.48 13.18
C GLY A 4 -11.24 -9.43 12.07
N ALA A 5 -11.34 -8.14 12.40
CA ALA A 5 -11.38 -7.08 11.39
C ALA A 5 -10.12 -7.09 10.49
N THR A 6 -10.32 -7.15 9.18
CA THR A 6 -9.25 -7.13 8.15
C THR A 6 -8.97 -5.73 7.60
N THR A 7 -9.73 -4.74 8.06
CA THR A 7 -9.55 -3.33 7.71
C THR A 7 -9.52 -2.48 8.98
N GLY A 8 -8.81 -1.35 8.94
CA GLY A 8 -8.74 -0.46 10.10
C GLY A 8 -7.69 0.65 9.97
N ARG A 9 -7.47 1.34 11.08
CA ARG A 9 -6.46 2.40 11.23
C ARG A 9 -5.56 2.09 12.43
N GLY A 10 -4.25 2.17 12.22
CA GLY A 10 -3.24 2.18 13.28
C GLY A 10 -2.73 3.60 13.54
N ILE A 11 -1.54 3.72 14.13
CA ILE A 11 -0.87 5.02 14.37
C ILE A 11 -0.28 5.53 13.05
N GLY A 12 -1.08 6.26 12.27
CA GLY A 12 -0.67 6.84 11.00
C GLY A 12 -0.75 5.90 9.79
N PHE A 13 -1.24 4.66 9.95
CA PHE A 13 -1.33 3.69 8.86
C PHE A 13 -2.78 3.20 8.65
N GLY A 14 -3.14 2.96 7.39
CA GLY A 14 -4.29 2.13 7.03
C GLY A 14 -3.91 0.66 7.08
N ILE A 15 -4.85 -0.17 7.53
CA ILE A 15 -4.78 -1.63 7.52
C ILE A 15 -5.85 -2.12 6.55
N THR A 16 -5.48 -3.02 5.65
CA THR A 16 -6.37 -3.67 4.68
C THR A 16 -5.81 -5.03 4.29
N THR A 17 -6.34 -5.67 3.25
CA THR A 17 -5.77 -6.86 2.63
C THR A 17 -5.47 -6.65 1.14
N LEU A 18 -4.47 -7.38 0.63
CA LEU A 18 -4.18 -7.54 -0.79
C LEU A 18 -4.11 -9.03 -1.09
N ASP A 19 -5.07 -9.53 -1.87
CA ASP A 19 -5.14 -10.94 -2.29
C ASP A 19 -5.04 -11.92 -1.10
N GLY A 20 -5.65 -11.56 0.04
CA GLY A 20 -5.64 -12.34 1.29
C GLY A 20 -4.52 -12.00 2.26
N GLU A 21 -3.46 -11.31 1.81
CA GLU A 21 -2.33 -10.91 2.65
C GLU A 21 -2.64 -9.62 3.42
N ARG A 22 -2.21 -9.54 4.69
CA ARG A 22 -2.37 -8.31 5.48
C ARG A 22 -1.50 -7.20 4.87
N GLN A 23 -2.13 -6.10 4.48
CA GLN A 23 -1.47 -4.92 3.96
C GLN A 23 -1.53 -3.76 4.96
N VAL A 24 -0.40 -3.08 5.14
CA VAL A 24 -0.30 -1.80 5.86
C VAL A 24 0.24 -0.72 4.94
N GLY A 25 -0.25 0.50 5.05
CA GLY A 25 0.19 1.57 4.17
C GLY A 25 -0.33 2.96 4.49
N HIS A 26 0.17 3.93 3.74
CA HIS A 26 -0.25 5.33 3.80
C HIS A 26 0.02 6.01 2.46
N GLY A 27 -0.98 6.72 1.94
CA GLY A 27 -0.83 7.60 0.78
C GLY A 27 -0.53 9.03 1.22
N GLY A 28 0.34 9.72 0.49
CA GLY A 28 0.67 11.12 0.72
C GLY A 28 0.32 11.99 -0.49
N ALA A 29 -0.04 13.23 -0.22
CA ALA A 29 -0.25 14.24 -1.26
C ALA A 29 0.13 15.62 -0.72
N ILE A 30 1.00 16.32 -1.45
CA ILE A 30 1.33 17.73 -1.26
C ILE A 30 1.43 18.37 -2.65
N TYR A 31 1.46 19.71 -2.73
CA TYR A 31 1.55 20.40 -4.02
C TYR A 31 2.75 19.92 -4.84
N GLY A 32 2.46 19.47 -6.06
CA GLY A 32 3.42 18.91 -7.01
C GLY A 32 3.82 17.46 -6.74
N PHE A 33 3.28 16.77 -5.73
CA PHE A 33 3.71 15.40 -5.40
C PHE A 33 2.58 14.48 -4.91
N SER A 34 2.67 13.21 -5.31
CA SER A 34 1.88 12.12 -4.73
C SER A 34 2.78 10.95 -4.37
N THR A 35 2.55 10.37 -3.19
CA THR A 35 3.30 9.21 -2.68
C THR A 35 2.37 8.09 -2.25
N GLU A 36 2.87 6.86 -2.32
CA GLU A 36 2.23 5.67 -1.75
C GLU A 36 3.30 4.83 -1.05
N LEU A 37 3.04 4.46 0.20
CA LEU A 37 3.76 3.43 0.92
C LEU A 37 2.80 2.26 1.17
N ALA A 38 3.15 1.06 0.71
CA ALA A 38 2.39 -0.15 0.96
C ALA A 38 3.33 -1.31 1.29
N ALA A 39 2.97 -2.13 2.28
CA ALA A 39 3.74 -3.28 2.69
C ALA A 39 2.85 -4.47 3.04
N LEU A 40 3.38 -5.67 2.80
CA LEU A 40 2.84 -6.96 3.23
C LEU A 40 3.80 -7.51 4.29
N PRO A 41 3.59 -7.20 5.59
CA PRO A 41 4.58 -7.47 6.63
C PRO A 41 4.89 -8.96 6.78
N ASP A 42 3.86 -9.80 6.72
CA ASP A 42 3.99 -11.26 6.87
C ASP A 42 4.82 -11.87 5.73
N GLN A 43 4.74 -11.25 4.56
CA GLN A 43 5.50 -11.64 3.38
C GLN A 43 6.88 -10.95 3.30
N ARG A 44 7.19 -10.02 4.22
CA ARG A 44 8.41 -9.20 4.17
C ARG A 44 8.59 -8.53 2.80
N LEU A 45 7.51 -7.97 2.27
CA LEU A 45 7.49 -7.23 1.00
C LEU A 45 7.00 -5.80 1.25
N GLY A 46 7.55 -4.85 0.50
CA GLY A 46 7.17 -3.44 0.60
C GLY A 46 7.50 -2.68 -0.67
N VAL A 47 6.68 -1.67 -0.97
CA VAL A 47 6.82 -0.79 -2.13
C VAL A 47 6.60 0.65 -1.68
N VAL A 48 7.45 1.55 -2.19
CA VAL A 48 7.27 2.99 -2.12
C VAL A 48 7.20 3.53 -3.55
N VAL A 49 6.19 4.34 -3.82
CA VAL A 49 6.04 5.03 -5.11
C VAL A 49 5.96 6.53 -4.86
N ALA A 50 6.67 7.31 -5.66
CA ALA A 50 6.62 8.76 -5.63
C ALA A 50 6.49 9.31 -7.05
N THR A 51 5.78 10.43 -7.18
CA THR A 51 5.57 11.14 -8.45
C THR A 51 5.66 12.64 -8.21
N THR A 52 6.16 13.38 -9.19
CA THR A 52 6.23 14.86 -9.18
C THR A 52 5.04 15.47 -9.93
N ARG A 53 3.82 15.04 -9.56
CA ARG A 53 2.57 15.48 -10.19
C ARG A 53 1.43 15.50 -9.18
N ASP A 54 0.66 16.59 -9.16
CA ASP A 54 -0.58 16.66 -8.40
C ASP A 54 -1.62 15.63 -8.86
N PHE A 55 -2.49 15.23 -7.92
CA PHE A 55 -3.63 14.36 -8.16
C PHE A 55 -3.28 13.03 -8.84
N SER A 56 -2.08 12.50 -8.58
CA SER A 56 -1.60 11.26 -9.19
C SER A 56 -1.59 10.06 -8.24
N ASN A 57 -2.23 10.17 -7.07
CA ASN A 57 -2.40 9.08 -6.10
C ASN A 57 -3.01 7.80 -6.70
N GLY A 58 -3.91 7.94 -7.68
CA GLY A 58 -4.46 6.77 -8.39
C GLY A 58 -3.38 6.00 -9.16
N ALA A 59 -2.41 6.70 -9.76
CA ALA A 59 -1.29 6.09 -10.45
C ALA A 59 -0.29 5.46 -9.45
N THR A 60 0.06 6.16 -8.38
CA THR A 60 0.98 5.63 -7.35
C THR A 60 0.42 4.37 -6.69
N SER A 61 -0.88 4.38 -6.32
CA SER A 61 -1.57 3.22 -5.76
C SER A 61 -1.60 2.03 -6.72
N ARG A 62 -1.91 2.27 -8.01
CA ARG A 62 -1.95 1.20 -9.01
C ARG A 62 -0.56 0.59 -9.27
N ILE A 63 0.48 1.41 -9.28
CA ILE A 63 1.88 0.94 -9.40
C ILE A 63 2.26 0.11 -8.17
N ALA A 64 1.95 0.60 -6.96
CA ALA A 64 2.27 -0.10 -5.72
C ALA A 64 1.60 -1.49 -5.65
N THR A 65 0.29 -1.56 -5.93
CA THR A 65 -0.47 -2.81 -5.95
C THR A 65 0.07 -3.77 -7.01
N GLY A 66 0.35 -3.28 -8.23
CA GLY A 66 0.92 -4.10 -9.29
C GLY A 66 2.29 -4.68 -8.92
N ALA A 67 3.16 -3.86 -8.34
CA ALA A 67 4.49 -4.29 -7.89
C ALA A 67 4.40 -5.36 -6.78
N LEU A 68 3.55 -5.15 -5.76
CA LEU A 68 3.36 -6.13 -4.69
C LEU A 68 2.82 -7.47 -5.23
N ARG A 69 1.86 -7.44 -6.14
CA ARG A 69 1.35 -8.66 -6.80
C ARG A 69 2.42 -9.42 -7.56
N LEU A 70 3.26 -8.72 -8.31
CA LEU A 70 4.39 -9.35 -9.03
C LEU A 70 5.42 -9.93 -8.07
N MET A 71 5.73 -9.24 -6.97
CA MET A 71 6.64 -9.75 -5.93
C MET A 71 6.10 -10.99 -5.21
N LEU A 72 4.79 -11.03 -4.93
CA LEU A 72 4.11 -12.21 -4.38
C LEU A 72 4.17 -13.37 -5.36
N ALA A 73 3.80 -13.14 -6.62
CA ALA A 73 3.79 -14.17 -7.65
C ALA A 73 5.17 -14.77 -7.90
N PHE A 74 6.26 -14.00 -7.72
CA PHE A 74 7.62 -14.52 -7.84
C PHE A 74 8.06 -15.41 -6.65
N ARG A 75 7.37 -15.34 -5.51
CA ARG A 75 7.70 -16.13 -4.31
C ARG A 75 6.90 -17.44 -4.19
N ALA A 76 5.73 -17.50 -4.81
CA ALA A 76 4.90 -18.71 -4.87
C ALA A 76 5.55 -19.79 -5.75
#